data_AF-A0A4Y8V801-F1
#
_entry.id   AF-A0A4Y8V801-F1
#
_cell.length_a   1.000
_cell.length_b   1.000
_cell.length_c   1.000
_cell.angle_alpha   90.00
_cell.angle_beta   90.00
_cell.angle_gamma   90.00
#
_symmetry.space_group_name_H-M   'P 1'
#
loop_
_entity.id
_entity.type
_entity.pdbx_description
1 polymer ?
#
loop_
_entity_poly.entity_id
_entity_poly.type
_entity_poly.pdbx_seq_one_letter_code
_entity_poly.pdbx_strand_id
1 'polypeptide(L)' 'MTASIQHIETQVLSLPREARTRLAIHLLESIEERPNMDPQQVELAWLAEANRRFRAYQAGEEQAIPSDEVFADLRADDR' A
#
# COMPACT_ATOMS: atom_id res chain seq x y z
N MET A 1 -15.30 -24.44 -18.94
CA MET A 1 -15.58 -25.18 -17.69
C MET A 1 -15.42 -24.21 -16.54
N THR A 2 -16.45 -24.04 -15.71
CA THR A 2 -16.41 -23.14 -14.55
C THR A 2 -16.03 -23.97 -13.33
N ALA A 3 -14.76 -23.97 -12.95
CA ALA A 3 -14.36 -24.52 -11.65
C ALA A 3 -14.91 -23.61 -10.54
N SER A 4 -15.39 -24.19 -9.44
CA SER A 4 -15.78 -23.38 -8.27
C SER A 4 -14.55 -22.73 -7.65
N ILE A 5 -14.72 -21.55 -7.07
CA ILE A 5 -13.64 -20.80 -6.40
C ILE A 5 -12.95 -21.67 -5.34
N GLN A 6 -13.73 -22.44 -4.58
CA GLN A 6 -13.21 -23.35 -3.54
C GLN A 6 -12.30 -24.44 -4.11
N HIS A 7 -12.61 -24.95 -5.31
CA HIS A 7 -11.77 -25.95 -5.98
C HIS A 7 -10.43 -25.33 -6.41
N ILE A 8 -10.47 -24.13 -6.99
CA ILE A 8 -9.27 -23.39 -7.41
C ILE A 8 -8.40 -23.07 -6.19
N GLU A 9 -8.99 -22.59 -5.11
CA GLU A 9 -8.28 -22.26 -3.86
C GLU A 9 -7.56 -23.49 -3.29
N THR A 10 -8.24 -24.65 -3.25
CA THR A 10 -7.63 -25.92 -2.80
C THR A 10 -6.42 -26.29 -3.66
N GLN A 11 -6.53 -26.15 -4.97
CA GLN A 11 -5.41 -26.43 -5.89
C GLN A 11 -4.24 -25.47 -5.67
N VAL A 12 -4.52 -24.17 -5.54
CA VAL A 12 -3.49 -23.15 -5.29
C VAL A 12 -2.78 -23.39 -3.97
N LEU A 13 -3.51 -23.73 -2.90
CA LEU A 13 -2.93 -23.98 -1.59
C LEU A 13 -2.03 -25.23 -1.54
N SER A 14 -2.21 -26.18 -2.46
CA SER A 14 -1.35 -27.36 -2.59
C SER A 14 0.00 -27.08 -3.28
N LEU A 15 0.17 -25.90 -3.90
CA LEU A 15 1.41 -25.54 -4.58
C LEU A 15 2.54 -25.19 -3.58
N PRO A 16 3.82 -25.36 -3.97
CA PRO A 16 4.96 -24.86 -3.21
C PRO A 16 4.84 -23.36 -2.94
N ARG A 17 5.41 -22.89 -1.81
CA ARG A 17 5.37 -21.48 -1.39
C ARG A 17 5.71 -20.50 -2.51
N GLU A 18 6.79 -20.76 -3.26
CA GLU A 18 7.24 -19.87 -4.34
C GLU A 18 6.19 -19.73 -5.46
N ALA A 19 5.57 -20.84 -5.88
CA ALA A 19 4.52 -20.83 -6.90
C ALA A 19 3.27 -20.10 -6.41
N ARG A 20 2.90 -20.27 -5.13
CA ARG A 20 1.80 -19.52 -4.51
C ARG A 20 2.10 -18.02 -4.45
N THR A 21 3.30 -17.63 -4.06
CA THR A 21 3.72 -16.21 -4.03
C THR A 21 3.64 -15.60 -5.42
N ARG A 22 4.14 -16.29 -6.46
CA ARG A 22 4.07 -15.80 -7.83
C ARG A 22 2.64 -15.64 -8.32
N LEU A 23 1.78 -16.61 -8.03
CA LEU A 23 0.37 -16.53 -8.40
C LEU A 23 -0.36 -15.41 -7.65
N ALA A 24 -0.06 -15.21 -6.36
CA ALA A 24 -0.63 -14.13 -5.58
C ALA A 24 -0.27 -12.76 -6.16
N ILE A 25 0.97 -12.56 -6.62
CA ILE A 25 1.40 -11.34 -7.31
C ILE A 25 0.59 -11.14 -8.59
N HIS A 26 0.48 -12.14 -9.46
CA HIS A 26 -0.28 -12.00 -10.70
C HIS A 26 -1.78 -11.72 -10.46
N LEU A 27 -2.37 -12.37 -9.46
CA LEU A 27 -3.76 -12.11 -9.09
C LEU A 27 -3.93 -10.69 -8.57
N LEU A 28 -2.99 -10.21 -7.74
CA LEU A 28 -2.99 -8.85 -7.26
C LEU A 28 -2.84 -7.85 -8.41
N GLU A 29 -1.89 -8.07 -9.33
CA GLU A 29 -1.71 -7.25 -10.54
C GLU A 29 -2.98 -7.20 -11.40
N SER A 30 -3.73 -8.30 -11.52
CA SER A 30 -5.00 -8.32 -12.27
C SER A 30 -6.12 -7.50 -11.61
N ILE A 31 -6.05 -7.30 -10.29
CA ILE A 31 -6.98 -6.46 -9.53
C ILE A 31 -6.48 -5.00 -9.51
N GLU A 32 -5.16 -4.85 -9.46
CA GLU A 32 -4.43 -3.58 -9.49
C GLU A 32 -4.23 -3.03 -10.90
N GLU A 33 -4.84 -3.61 -11.95
CA GLU A 33 -5.19 -2.88 -13.16
C GLU A 33 -6.12 -1.73 -12.75
N ARG A 34 -5.50 -0.68 -12.20
CA ARG A 34 -6.16 0.57 -11.85
C ARG A 34 -6.80 1.04 -13.15
N PRO A 35 -8.06 1.51 -13.14
CA PRO A 35 -8.56 2.27 -14.28
C PRO A 35 -7.48 3.31 -14.59
N ASN A 36 -6.92 3.35 -15.81
CA ASN A 36 -5.79 4.21 -16.21
C ASN A 36 -5.82 5.53 -15.45
N MET A 37 -5.20 5.55 -14.26
CA MET A 37 -5.30 6.71 -13.38
C MET A 37 -4.27 7.62 -13.98
N ASP A 38 -4.75 8.70 -14.59
CA ASP A 38 -3.89 9.70 -15.16
C ASP A 38 -2.86 10.09 -14.08
N PRO A 39 -1.55 9.86 -14.32
CA PRO A 39 -0.51 10.20 -13.35
C PRO A 39 -0.64 11.65 -12.86
N GLN A 40 -1.12 12.55 -13.72
CA GLN A 40 -1.37 13.94 -13.35
C GLN A 40 -2.50 14.09 -12.31
N GLN A 41 -3.56 13.28 -12.39
CA GLN A 41 -4.62 13.28 -11.39
C GLN A 41 -4.11 12.76 -10.04
N VAL A 42 -3.25 11.74 -10.05
CA VAL A 42 -2.60 11.21 -8.84
C VAL A 42 -1.72 12.29 -8.20
N GLU A 43 -0.90 12.97 -8.99
CA GLU A 43 -0.04 14.07 -8.52
C GLU A 43 -0.86 15.22 -7.91
N LEU A 44 -1.95 15.62 -8.57
CA LEU A 44 -2.85 16.66 -8.06
C LEU A 44 -3.53 16.25 -6.75
N ALA A 45 -3.94 14.99 -6.62
CA ALA A 45 -4.53 14.46 -5.40
C ALA A 45 -3.52 14.46 -4.23
N TRP A 46 -2.27 14.06 -4.48
CA TRP A 46 -1.20 14.13 -3.49
C TRP A 46 -0.85 15.56 -3.09
N LEU A 47 -0.80 16.49 -4.04
CA LEU A 47 -0.58 17.90 -3.75
C LEU A 47 -1.70 18.50 -2.89
N ALA A 48 -2.95 18.17 -3.20
CA ALA A 48 -4.10 18.59 -2.40
C ALA A 48 -4.01 18.05 -0.96
N GLU A 49 -3.66 16.78 -0.81
CA GLU A 49 -3.48 16.13 0.49
C GLU A 49 -2.34 16.75 1.31
N ALA A 50 -1.18 16.95 0.69
CA ALA A 50 -0.02 17.56 1.34
C ALA A 50 -0.35 18.97 1.87
N ASN A 51 -1.02 19.78 1.05
CA ASN A 51 -1.47 21.11 1.46
C ASN A 51 -2.50 21.06 2.60
N ARG A 52 -3.45 20.12 2.56
CA ARG A 52 -4.43 19.94 3.63
C ARG A 52 -3.75 19.63 4.96
N ARG A 53 -2.84 18.64 4.97
CA ARG A 53 -2.09 18.25 6.17
C ARG A 53 -1.20 19.37 6.69
N PHE A 54 -0.53 20.09 5.80
CA PHE A 54 0.31 21.23 6.19
C PHE A 54 -0.51 22.32 6.89
N ARG A 55 -1.68 22.67 6.36
CA ARG A 55 -2.57 23.66 6.98
C ARG A 55 -3.09 23.21 8.34
N ALA A 56 -3.51 21.95 8.46
CA ALA A 56 -3.98 21.39 9.73
C ALA A 56 -2.86 21.36 10.78
N TYR A 57 -1.62 21.03 10.38
CA TYR A 57 -0.44 21.16 11.24
C TYR A 57 -0.21 22.60 11.69
N GLN A 58 -0.24 23.57 10.78
CA GLN A 58 -0.09 24.99 11.12
C GLN A 58 -1.20 25.50 12.04
N ALA A 59 -2.41 24.96 11.92
CA ALA A 59 -3.55 25.28 12.77
C ALA A 59 -3.51 24.57 14.15
N GLY A 60 -2.58 23.64 14.36
CA GLY A 60 -2.52 22.81 15.57
C GLY A 60 -3.61 21.73 15.65
N GLU A 61 -4.26 21.42 14.52
CA GLU A 61 -5.31 20.40 14.40
C GLU A 61 -4.74 19.00 14.18
N GLU A 62 -3.45 18.90 13.85
CA GLU A 62 -2.72 17.64 13.66
C GLU A 62 -1.62 17.50 14.72
N GLN A 63 -1.50 16.30 15.28
CA GLN A 63 -0.44 15.98 16.24
C GLN A 63 0.83 15.59 15.49
N ALA A 64 1.84 16.45 15.55
CA ALA A 64 3.17 16.13 15.04
C ALA A 64 4.02 15.42 16.09
N ILE A 65 4.97 14.60 15.61
CA ILE A 65 6.01 14.00 16.44
C ILE A 65 7.28 14.86 16.27
N PRO A 66 7.95 15.27 17.36
CA PRO A 66 9.23 15.97 17.27
C PRO A 66 10.25 15.18 16.44
N SER A 67 10.99 15.88 15.58
CA SER A 67 11.98 15.23 14.70
C SER A 67 13.02 14.43 15.48
N ASP A 68 13.41 14.92 16.65
CA ASP A 68 14.43 14.29 17.49
C ASP A 68 13.97 12.93 18.01
N GLU A 69 12.68 12.78 18.32
CA GLU A 69 12.06 11.51 18.71
C GLU A 69 12.08 10.54 17.53
N VAL A 70 11.62 10.99 16.35
CA VAL A 70 11.63 10.16 15.13
C VAL A 70 13.04 9.67 14.79
N PHE A 71 14.05 10.54 14.87
CA PHE A 71 15.44 10.16 14.58
C PHE A 71 16.05 9.27 15.66
N ALA A 72 15.61 9.38 16.91
CA ALA A 72 16.07 8.49 17.98
C ALA A 72 15.55 7.06 17.76
N ASP A 73 14.27 6.92 17.41
CA ASP A 73 13.62 5.63 17.15
C ASP A 73 14.26 4.91 15.95
N LEU A 74 14.45 5.61 14.82
CA LEU A 74 15.09 5.04 13.64
C LEU A 74 16.51 4.50 13.94
N ARG A 75 17.28 5.20 14.78
CA ARG A 75 18.62 4.75 15.19
C ARG A 75 18.59 3.58 16.17
N ALA A 76 17.49 3.36 16.87
CA ALA A 76 17.32 2.25 17.79
C ALA A 76 16.93 0.96 17.05
N ASP A 77 16.11 1.05 16.00
CA ASP A 77 15.69 -0.09 15.16
C ASP A 77 16.85 -0.71 14.34
N ASP A 78 17.90 0.07 14.05
CA ASP A 78 19.10 -0.41 13.34
C ASP A 78 20.08 -1.22 14.22
N ARG A 79 19.78 -1.45 15.51
CA ARG A 79 20.65 -2.18 16.47
C ARG A 79 20.11 -3.55 16.85
#